data_AF-A0A1B0ABY0-F1
#
_entry.id   AF-A0A1B0ABY0-F1
#
_cell.length_a   1.000
_cell.length_b   1.000
_cell.length_c   1.000
_cell.angle_alpha   90.00
_cell.angle_beta   90.00
_cell.angle_gamma   90.00
#
_symmetry.space_group_name_H-M   'P 1'
#
loop_
_entity.id
_entity.type
_entity.pdbx_description
1 polymer ?
#
loop_
_entity_poly.entity_id
_entity_poly.type
_entity_poly.pdbx_seq_one_letter_code
_entity_poly.pdbx_strand_id
1 'polypeptide(L)'
;MLDFSVPDRKDIFDLPASPTNFIDPQKRPMSSMSPMILTDDAGNVRMIIGAAGGSKIISAIVEVMARVLWFNQDIKEAIDAPRFHHQLVPNILQYEENRFSEELLSLLQNKGHKVEQYIGIGSVVCGIVRNETAIYANADFRKQGGTAGF
;
A
#
# COMPACT_ATOMS: atom_id res chain seq x y z
N MET A 1 -7.21 0.54 20.13
CA MET A 1 -6.35 1.35 21.03
C MET A 1 -4.86 1.26 20.66
N LEU A 2 -4.40 0.21 19.95
CA LEU A 2 -2.98 0.02 19.60
C LEU A 2 -2.41 1.03 18.59
N ASP A 3 -3.27 1.75 17.86
CA ASP A 3 -2.83 2.75 16.86
C ASP A 3 -2.45 4.11 17.46
N PHE A 4 -2.67 4.32 18.77
CA PHE A 4 -2.10 5.48 19.47
C PHE A 4 -0.64 5.21 19.82
N SER A 5 0.18 6.25 19.80
CA SER A 5 1.52 6.19 20.36
C SER A 5 1.48 6.17 21.90
N VAL A 6 2.41 5.43 22.49
CA VAL A 6 2.67 5.42 23.94
C VAL A 6 4.08 5.99 24.14
N PRO A 7 4.30 6.91 25.09
CA PRO A 7 5.62 7.44 25.38
C PRO A 7 6.68 6.33 25.55
N ASP A 8 7.87 6.56 25.00
CA ASP A 8 9.04 5.67 25.10
C ASP A 8 8.84 4.24 24.55
N ARG A 9 7.80 4.03 23.74
CA ARG A 9 7.50 2.73 23.12
C ARG A 9 7.34 2.87 21.61
N LYS A 10 7.95 1.96 20.85
CA LYS A 10 7.65 1.78 19.42
C LYS A 10 6.33 1.04 19.23
N ASP A 11 5.62 1.37 18.15
CA ASP A 11 4.40 0.65 17.79
C ASP A 11 4.70 -0.72 17.14
N ILE A 12 3.65 -1.42 16.71
CA ILE A 12 3.76 -2.73 16.05
C ILE A 12 4.42 -2.66 14.66
N PHE A 13 4.66 -1.45 14.13
CA PHE A 13 5.31 -1.18 12.85
C PHE A 13 6.69 -0.54 13.03
N ASP A 14 7.27 -0.61 14.24
CA ASP A 14 8.56 -0.02 14.60
C ASP A 14 8.67 1.51 14.48
N LEU A 15 7.53 2.21 14.38
CA LEU A 15 7.51 3.66 14.35
C LEU A 15 7.80 4.21 15.76
N PRO A 16 8.61 5.29 15.86
CA PRO A 16 8.83 5.95 17.13
C PRO A 16 7.54 6.61 17.63
N ALA A 17 7.44 6.74 18.95
CA ALA A 17 6.34 7.42 19.61
C ALA A 17 6.18 8.86 19.08
N SER A 18 4.98 9.23 18.64
CA SER A 18 4.66 10.58 18.22
C SER A 18 3.76 11.27 19.26
N PRO A 19 4.18 12.40 19.86
CA PRO A 19 3.36 13.14 20.81
C PRO A 19 2.00 13.56 20.25
N THR A 20 1.92 13.87 18.95
CA THR A 20 0.66 14.24 18.30
C THR A 20 -0.34 13.09 18.25
N ASN A 21 0.13 11.85 18.41
CA ASN A 21 -0.68 10.63 18.40
C ASN A 21 -0.75 9.95 19.80
N PHE A 22 -0.46 10.67 20.89
CA PHE A 22 -0.73 10.14 22.24
C PHE A 22 -2.22 10.04 22.53
N ILE A 23 -2.56 9.10 23.43
CA ILE A 23 -3.93 8.84 23.90
C ILE A 23 -4.46 10.05 24.66
N ASP A 24 -5.69 10.45 24.35
CA ASP A 24 -6.43 11.52 25.04
C ASP A 24 -7.94 11.21 24.96
N PRO A 25 -8.80 11.60 25.92
CA PRO A 25 -10.22 11.31 25.85
C PRO A 25 -10.86 11.85 24.57
N GLN A 26 -11.72 11.04 23.96
CA GLN A 26 -12.43 11.35 22.70
C GLN A 26 -11.53 11.57 21.47
N LYS A 27 -10.21 11.45 21.61
CA LYS A 27 -9.29 11.52 20.48
C LYS A 27 -9.43 10.29 19.59
N ARG A 28 -9.11 10.46 18.30
CA ARG A 28 -9.02 9.36 17.34
C ARG A 28 -7.54 9.05 17.07
N PRO A 29 -7.14 7.76 17.04
CA PRO A 29 -5.77 7.42 16.69
C PRO A 29 -5.49 7.71 15.22
N MET A 30 -4.23 7.98 14.91
CA MET A 30 -3.74 8.06 13.53
C MET A 30 -3.95 6.72 12.83
N SER A 31 -4.31 6.75 11.55
CA SER A 31 -4.49 5.56 10.73
C SER A 31 -3.77 5.72 9.40
N SER A 32 -3.21 4.62 8.90
CA SER A 32 -2.68 4.54 7.54
C SER A 32 -3.76 4.33 6.47
N MET A 33 -5.02 4.09 6.88
CA MET A 33 -6.13 3.91 5.94
C MET A 33 -6.24 5.09 4.97
N SER A 34 -6.19 4.78 3.68
CA SER A 34 -6.25 5.77 2.61
C SER A 34 -7.23 5.34 1.51
N PRO A 35 -8.53 5.12 1.81
CA PRO A 35 -9.52 4.84 0.76
C PRO A 35 -9.65 6.06 -0.15
N MET A 36 -9.58 5.86 -1.46
CA MET A 36 -9.58 6.95 -2.44
C MET A 36 -10.53 6.70 -3.60
N ILE A 37 -11.15 7.79 -4.06
CA ILE A 37 -11.94 7.87 -5.29
C ILE A 37 -11.29 8.94 -6.16
N LEU A 38 -10.89 8.57 -7.36
CA LEU A 38 -10.32 9.47 -8.34
C LEU A 38 -11.37 9.80 -9.39
N THR A 39 -11.53 11.09 -9.64
CA THR A 39 -12.41 11.62 -10.69
C THR A 39 -11.59 12.30 -11.78
N ASP A 40 -12.13 12.34 -13.00
CA ASP A 40 -11.64 13.25 -14.03
C ASP A 40 -12.16 14.68 -13.83
N ASP A 41 -11.74 15.60 -14.70
CA ASP A 41 -12.12 17.02 -14.65
C ASP A 41 -13.63 17.25 -14.83
N ALA A 42 -14.34 16.29 -15.44
CA ALA A 42 -15.79 16.33 -15.60
C ALA A 42 -16.53 15.71 -14.40
N GLY A 43 -15.81 15.22 -13.38
CA GLY A 43 -16.37 14.62 -12.18
C GLY A 43 -16.74 13.13 -12.34
N ASN A 44 -16.37 12.47 -13.45
CA ASN A 44 -16.63 11.04 -13.60
C ASN A 44 -15.60 10.23 -12.83
N VAL A 45 -16.04 9.18 -12.14
CA VAL A 45 -15.15 8.26 -11.42
C VAL A 45 -14.29 7.48 -12.42
N ARG A 46 -12.97 7.60 -12.26
CA ARG A 46 -11.94 6.90 -13.04
C ARG A 46 -11.40 5.68 -12.29
N MET A 47 -11.21 5.81 -10.97
CA MET A 47 -10.66 4.76 -10.14
C MET A 47 -11.22 4.84 -8.71
N ILE A 48 -11.50 3.68 -8.11
CA ILE A 48 -11.76 3.52 -6.69
C ILE A 48 -10.71 2.54 -6.17
N ILE A 49 -10.00 2.90 -5.11
CA ILE A 49 -8.94 2.05 -4.58
C ILE A 49 -8.88 2.14 -3.05
N GLY A 50 -8.59 1.02 -2.41
CA GLY A 50 -8.30 0.94 -0.99
C GLY A 50 -7.40 -0.23 -0.68
N ALA A 51 -6.78 -0.21 0.50
CA ALA A 51 -5.90 -1.29 0.92
C ALA A 51 -5.97 -1.57 2.43
N ALA A 52 -5.53 -2.76 2.79
CA ALA A 52 -5.23 -3.18 4.15
C ALA A 52 -3.74 -3.60 4.25
N GLY A 53 -3.14 -3.50 5.43
CA GLY A 53 -1.72 -3.82 5.63
C GLY A 53 -0.95 -2.92 6.60
N GLY A 54 -1.64 -2.22 7.52
CA GLY A 54 -0.98 -1.33 8.47
C GLY A 54 -0.23 -0.19 7.79
N SER A 55 1.02 0.07 8.20
CA SER A 55 1.88 1.10 7.60
C SER A 55 2.08 0.94 6.08
N LYS A 56 1.92 -0.28 5.55
CA LYS A 56 2.08 -0.59 4.12
C LYS A 56 0.91 -0.13 3.24
N ILE A 57 -0.22 0.28 3.82
CA ILE A 57 -1.41 0.73 3.08
C ILE A 57 -1.06 1.86 2.10
N ILE A 58 -0.32 2.86 2.59
CA ILE A 58 -0.02 4.07 1.82
C ILE A 58 0.84 3.74 0.60
N SER A 59 1.97 3.03 0.80
CA SER A 59 2.86 2.69 -0.31
C SER A 59 2.21 1.74 -1.32
N ALA A 60 1.43 0.76 -0.85
CA ALA A 60 0.72 -0.17 -1.73
C ALA A 60 -0.25 0.54 -2.66
N ILE A 61 -1.00 1.53 -2.14
CA ILE A 61 -1.94 2.30 -2.97
C ILE A 61 -1.18 3.17 -3.97
N VAL A 62 -0.12 3.86 -3.54
CA VAL A 62 0.71 4.70 -4.42
C VAL A 62 1.29 3.88 -5.58
N GLU A 63 1.83 2.68 -5.30
CA GLU A 63 2.39 1.82 -6.34
C GLU A 63 1.33 1.34 -7.34
N VAL A 64 0.16 0.88 -6.87
CA VAL A 64 -0.92 0.44 -7.76
C VAL A 64 -1.44 1.62 -8.58
N MET A 65 -1.60 2.80 -7.99
CA MET A 65 -2.02 3.99 -8.72
C MET A 65 -1.00 4.41 -9.76
N ALA A 66 0.30 4.42 -9.45
CA ALA A 66 1.35 4.74 -10.40
C ALA A 66 1.35 3.76 -11.59
N ARG A 67 1.14 2.47 -11.32
CA ARG A 67 1.04 1.44 -12.36
C ARG A 67 -0.13 1.67 -13.32
N VAL A 68 -1.31 2.00 -12.79
CA VAL A 68 -2.49 2.29 -13.63
C VAL A 68 -2.34 3.62 -14.35
N LEU A 69 -1.98 4.69 -13.64
CA LEU A 69 -2.01 6.06 -14.17
C LEU A 69 -0.79 6.43 -15.03
N TRP A 70 0.39 5.92 -14.70
CA TRP A 70 1.64 6.28 -15.39
C TRP A 70 2.19 5.16 -16.28
N PHE A 71 2.02 3.90 -15.88
CA PHE A 71 2.49 2.76 -16.68
C PHE A 71 1.39 2.14 -17.53
N ASN A 72 0.17 2.69 -17.48
CA ASN A 72 -0.97 2.28 -18.28
C ASN A 72 -1.27 0.78 -18.16
N GLN A 73 -1.00 0.19 -17.00
CA GLN A 73 -1.31 -1.20 -16.68
C GLN A 73 -2.80 -1.35 -16.37
N ASP A 74 -3.37 -2.52 -16.66
CA ASP A 74 -4.72 -2.80 -16.21
C ASP A 74 -4.77 -2.99 -14.67
N ILE A 75 -5.97 -2.93 -14.09
CA ILE A 75 -6.12 -2.98 -12.62
C ILE A 75 -5.68 -4.32 -12.02
N LYS A 76 -5.74 -5.41 -12.81
CA LYS A 76 -5.31 -6.73 -12.36
C LYS A 76 -3.79 -6.80 -12.35
N GLU A 77 -3.14 -6.42 -13.44
CA GLU A 77 -1.69 -6.31 -13.56
C GLU A 77 -1.12 -5.43 -12.45
N ALA A 78 -1.73 -4.26 -12.22
CA ALA A 78 -1.28 -3.31 -11.23
C ALA A 78 -1.35 -3.85 -9.79
N ILE A 79 -2.45 -4.52 -9.43
CA ILE A 79 -2.64 -5.10 -8.09
C ILE A 79 -1.77 -6.37 -7.91
N ASP A 80 -1.64 -7.20 -8.93
CA ASP A 80 -0.89 -8.46 -8.84
C ASP A 80 0.63 -8.24 -8.89
N ALA A 81 1.08 -7.08 -9.38
CA ALA A 81 2.47 -6.70 -9.40
C ALA A 81 3.12 -6.72 -8.01
N PRO A 82 4.43 -7.00 -7.94
CA PRO A 82 5.14 -7.03 -6.67
C PRO A 82 5.40 -5.63 -6.12
N ARG A 83 5.48 -5.56 -4.78
CA ARG A 83 5.50 -4.29 -4.04
C ARG A 83 6.75 -4.10 -3.20
N PHE A 84 7.15 -2.84 -3.11
CA PHE A 84 8.13 -2.39 -2.13
C PHE A 84 7.45 -1.63 -0.99
N HIS A 85 8.16 -1.43 0.10
CA HIS A 85 7.73 -0.57 1.19
C HIS A 85 8.92 0.03 1.92
N HIS A 86 8.89 1.34 2.13
CA HIS A 86 9.81 2.03 3.03
C HIS A 86 9.02 3.10 3.77
N GLN A 87 9.18 3.14 5.09
CA GLN A 87 8.44 4.03 5.99
C GLN A 87 9.38 4.95 6.78
N LEU A 88 10.57 5.22 6.24
CA LEU A 88 11.69 5.97 6.83
C LEU A 88 12.32 5.28 8.05
N VAL A 89 11.52 4.92 9.05
CA VAL A 89 11.94 4.21 10.26
C VAL A 89 11.12 2.92 10.37
N PRO A 90 11.75 1.74 10.45
CA PRO A 90 13.19 1.50 10.33
C PRO A 90 13.71 1.84 8.92
N ASN A 91 14.99 2.20 8.80
CA ASN A 91 15.61 2.56 7.53
C ASN A 91 15.93 1.31 6.69
N ILE A 92 14.88 0.64 6.24
CA ILE A 92 14.90 -0.63 5.51
C ILE A 92 13.88 -0.54 4.38
N LEU A 93 14.30 -0.91 3.17
CA LEU A 93 13.44 -1.11 2.01
C LEU A 93 12.94 -2.55 2.03
N GLN A 94 11.70 -2.71 2.50
CA GLN A 94 11.03 -4.00 2.55
C GLN A 94 10.47 -4.39 1.17
N TYR A 95 10.51 -5.67 0.84
CA TYR A 95 10.00 -6.18 -0.44
C TYR A 95 9.33 -7.55 -0.33
N GLU A 96 8.45 -7.85 -1.29
CA GLU A 96 7.72 -9.12 -1.35
C GLU A 96 8.60 -10.32 -1.67
N GLU A 97 8.38 -11.39 -0.92
CA GLU A 97 9.09 -12.67 -1.05
C GLU A 97 9.01 -13.27 -2.45
N ASN A 98 10.18 -13.58 -3.02
CA ASN A 98 10.34 -14.30 -4.30
C ASN A 98 9.66 -13.62 -5.50
N ARG A 99 9.55 -12.28 -5.48
CA ARG A 99 8.94 -11.53 -6.59
C ARG A 99 9.88 -10.58 -7.34
N PHE A 100 11.10 -10.38 -6.86
CA PHE A 100 12.10 -9.50 -7.47
C PHE A 100 13.36 -10.29 -7.85
N SER A 101 14.06 -9.86 -8.90
CA SER A 101 15.32 -10.48 -9.32
C SER A 101 16.48 -10.07 -8.42
N GLU A 102 17.43 -10.98 -8.22
CA GLU A 102 18.66 -10.70 -7.47
C GLU A 102 19.47 -9.53 -8.06
N GLU A 103 19.43 -9.37 -9.39
CA GLU A 103 20.07 -8.24 -10.08
C GLU A 103 19.48 -6.90 -9.64
N LEU A 104 18.15 -6.79 -9.55
CA LEU A 104 17.48 -5.56 -9.12
C LEU A 104 17.79 -5.28 -7.64
N LEU A 105 17.74 -6.30 -6.79
CA LEU A 105 18.06 -6.16 -5.37
C LEU A 105 19.51 -5.72 -5.15
N SER A 106 20.44 -6.30 -5.90
CA SER A 106 21.86 -5.91 -5.88
C SER A 106 22.06 -4.46 -6.33
N LEU A 107 21.34 -4.01 -7.37
CA LEU A 107 21.37 -2.62 -7.83
C LEU A 107 20.87 -1.65 -6.76
N LEU A 108 19.80 -2.00 -6.04
CA LEU A 108 19.28 -1.19 -4.93
C LEU A 108 20.27 -1.14 -3.76
N GLN A 109 20.88 -2.26 -3.41
CA GLN A 109 21.94 -2.32 -2.39
C GLN A 109 23.15 -1.45 -2.76
N ASN A 110 23.59 -1.49 -4.03
CA ASN A 110 24.68 -0.65 -4.54
C ASN A 110 24.34 0.85 -4.50
N LYS A 111 23.06 1.21 -4.54
CA LYS A 111 22.58 2.58 -4.32
C LYS A 111 22.46 2.96 -2.83
N GLY A 112 22.77 2.04 -1.92
CA GLY A 112 22.79 2.27 -0.47
C GLY A 112 21.53 1.82 0.26
N HIS A 113 20.57 1.18 -0.41
CA HIS A 113 19.37 0.66 0.25
C HIS A 113 19.69 -0.59 1.07
N LYS A 114 19.25 -0.61 2.33
CA LYS A 114 19.16 -1.85 3.10
C LYS A 114 17.88 -2.56 2.71
N VAL A 115 17.98 -3.60 1.91
CA VAL A 115 16.81 -4.36 1.46
C VAL A 115 16.52 -5.52 2.40
N GLU A 116 15.25 -5.76 2.70
CA GLU A 116 14.82 -6.87 3.55
C GLU A 116 13.56 -7.51 2.97
N GLN A 117 13.56 -8.83 2.85
CA GLN A 117 12.37 -9.57 2.45
C GLN A 117 11.42 -9.69 3.63
N TYR A 118 10.13 -9.41 3.41
CA TYR A 118 9.10 -9.78 4.38
C TYR A 118 8.37 -11.07 3.97
N ILE A 119 8.00 -11.86 4.97
CA ILE A 119 7.26 -13.12 4.81
C ILE A 119 5.78 -12.86 5.05
N GLY A 120 4.92 -13.46 4.22
CA GLY A 120 3.48 -13.42 4.37
C GLY A 120 2.79 -12.22 3.69
N ILE A 121 1.56 -11.94 4.12
CA ILE A 121 0.68 -10.96 3.46
C ILE A 121 1.02 -9.55 3.96
N GLY A 122 1.87 -8.84 3.23
CA GLY A 122 2.30 -7.47 3.59
C GLY A 122 1.21 -6.42 3.40
N SER A 123 0.57 -6.39 2.23
CA SER A 123 -0.54 -5.50 1.92
C SER A 123 -1.54 -6.17 0.98
N VAL A 124 -2.78 -5.69 1.00
CA VAL A 124 -3.91 -6.24 0.22
C VAL A 124 -4.65 -5.06 -0.38
N VAL A 125 -4.72 -5.00 -1.70
CA VAL A 125 -5.37 -3.90 -2.44
C VAL A 125 -6.62 -4.40 -3.16
N CYS A 126 -7.72 -3.68 -3.04
CA CYS A 126 -8.89 -3.85 -3.91
C CYS A 126 -9.08 -2.57 -4.72
N GLY A 127 -9.36 -2.73 -6.01
CA GLY A 127 -9.49 -1.59 -6.90
C GLY A 127 -10.50 -1.82 -8.00
N ILE A 128 -11.15 -0.73 -8.42
CA ILE A 128 -12.06 -0.65 -9.55
C ILE A 128 -11.57 0.48 -10.45
N VAL A 129 -11.44 0.22 -11.74
CA VAL A 129 -11.06 1.20 -12.76
C VAL A 129 -12.14 1.22 -13.84
N ARG A 130 -12.51 2.41 -14.27
CA ARG A 130 -13.42 2.63 -15.39
C ARG A 130 -12.65 3.21 -16.57
N ASN A 131 -12.84 2.63 -17.75
CA ASN A 131 -12.48 3.27 -19.01
C ASN A 131 -13.77 3.57 -19.82
N GLU A 132 -13.62 3.99 -21.08
CA GLU A 132 -14.75 4.37 -21.93
C GLU A 132 -15.67 3.19 -22.27
N THR A 133 -15.17 1.95 -22.21
CA THR A 133 -15.88 0.76 -22.69
C THR A 133 -16.39 -0.15 -21.58
N ALA A 134 -15.73 -0.16 -20.42
CA ALA A 134 -16.02 -1.11 -19.35
C ALA A 134 -15.54 -0.65 -17.97
N ILE A 135 -15.99 -1.40 -16.96
CA ILE A 135 -15.54 -1.30 -15.57
C ILE A 135 -14.78 -2.59 -15.24
N TYR A 136 -13.57 -2.44 -14.73
CA TYR A 136 -12.70 -3.54 -14.34
C TYR A 136 -12.50 -3.48 -12.83
N ALA A 137 -12.69 -4.62 -12.16
CA ALA A 137 -12.49 -4.74 -10.73
C ALA A 137 -11.53 -5.90 -10.45
N ASN A 138 -10.59 -5.70 -9.53
CA ASN A 138 -9.72 -6.76 -9.05
C ASN A 138 -9.60 -6.71 -7.51
N ALA A 139 -9.56 -7.90 -6.92
CA ALA A 139 -9.31 -8.12 -5.51
C ALA A 139 -7.96 -8.84 -5.36
N ASP A 140 -7.14 -8.40 -4.40
CA ASP A 140 -5.80 -8.95 -4.24
C ASP A 140 -5.80 -10.47 -3.99
N PHE A 141 -5.07 -11.21 -4.84
CA PHE A 141 -4.89 -12.65 -4.67
C PHE A 141 -4.23 -13.00 -3.33
N ARG A 142 -3.43 -12.08 -2.76
CA ARG A 142 -2.73 -12.28 -1.47
C ARG A 142 -3.68 -12.57 -0.32
N LYS A 143 -4.97 -12.18 -0.41
CA LYS A 143 -6.01 -12.49 0.58
C LYS A 143 -7.17 -13.32 0.02
N GLN A 144 -6.97 -13.95 -1.13
CA GLN A 144 -7.95 -14.86 -1.77
C GLN A 144 -9.34 -14.20 -1.97
N GLY A 145 -9.35 -12.91 -2.33
CA GLY A 145 -10.58 -12.19 -2.64
C GLY A 145 -11.13 -12.50 -4.02
N GLY A 146 -12.37 -12.08 -4.28
CA GLY A 146 -13.00 -12.15 -5.59
C GLY A 146 -13.77 -10.87 -5.90
N THR A 147 -14.15 -10.70 -7.16
CA THR A 147 -15.00 -9.59 -7.63
C THR A 147 -16.24 -10.13 -8.32
N ALA A 148 -17.32 -9.34 -8.35
CA ALA A 148 -18.58 -9.69 -8.99
C ALA A 148 -19.24 -8.43 -9.56
N GLY A 149 -20.03 -8.58 -10.62
CA GLY A 149 -20.72 -7.51 -11.34
C GLY A 149 -21.84 -8.05 -12.24
N PHE A 150 -22.56 -7.15 -12.91
CA PHE A 150 -23.65 -7.45 -13.85
C PHE A 150 -23.58 -6.56 -15.09
#